data_AF-A0A9N7TUX2-F1
#
_entry.id   AF-A0A9N7TUX2-F1
#
_cell.length_a   1.000
_cell.length_b   1.000
_cell.length_c   1.000
_cell.angle_alpha   90.00
_cell.angle_beta   90.00
_cell.angle_gamma   90.00
#
_symmetry.space_group_name_H-M   'P 1'
#
loop_
_entity.id
_entity.type
_entity.pdbx_description
1 polymer ?
#
loop_
_entity_poly.entity_id
_entity_poly.type
_entity_poly.pdbx_seq_one_letter_code
_entity_poly.pdbx_strand_id
1 'polypeptide(L)'
;MAGARIRCSQAVQTPRREEPSGETGDAAGSLRELPRWIRFYLYGMHGLSLDVLLSSLHGVSNHRDPKLLGFSSPYLCVVHALNHFLLEKVYAQKKSFRGRPVVFHLVFYPSIYIGLQLLIGNLSTLTEQVRVLSGTQLAVHYLLALYFTQVFHRWVSRLRYRSSGPGDRGDGRPYAPQGLPGLVRFLFFGMQGLLDEVIFTSIFHLVEKSDRSLSGHTSPWSFLMYGSCSFVVEKLYLHLRFVRGWRTWQRLPIYVCFIYTWEFCCGLFLRQFGACSWDYSHYPYNVMGLITLLYLPGWVGLSLYQDILSNVLMRIKVCTKEGTDLGEERKEVNGELDSKK
;
A
#
# COMPACT_ATOMS: atom_id res chain seq x y z
N MET A 1 -74.23 -47.82 -36.18
CA MET A 1 -73.33 -48.72 -35.41
C MET A 1 -72.44 -47.82 -34.58
N ALA A 2 -72.79 -47.58 -33.30
CA ALA A 2 -72.23 -48.24 -32.11
C ALA A 2 -70.69 -48.04 -32.03
N GLY A 3 -70.07 -47.42 -31.01
CA GLY A 3 -70.50 -46.97 -29.69
C GLY A 3 -69.44 -46.04 -29.04
N ALA A 4 -69.86 -45.23 -28.06
CA ALA A 4 -69.43 -45.25 -26.65
C ALA A 4 -68.07 -44.55 -26.34
N ARG A 5 -68.10 -43.36 -25.69
CA ARG A 5 -67.80 -43.09 -24.24
C ARG A 5 -66.28 -43.04 -23.95
N ILE A 6 -65.61 -42.05 -23.32
CA ILE A 6 -65.92 -41.11 -22.22
C ILE A 6 -64.86 -39.97 -22.16
N ARG A 7 -65.30 -38.75 -21.77
CA ARG A 7 -64.69 -37.61 -20.99
C ARG A 7 -63.21 -37.74 -20.55
N CYS A 8 -62.39 -36.68 -20.45
CA CYS A 8 -62.63 -35.47 -19.66
C CYS A 8 -61.63 -34.34 -20.03
N SER A 9 -62.10 -33.12 -19.83
CA SER A 9 -61.55 -31.79 -20.14
C SER A 9 -60.27 -31.36 -19.41
N GLN A 10 -59.44 -30.53 -20.07
CA GLN A 10 -58.64 -29.48 -19.42
C GLN A 10 -58.35 -28.34 -20.40
N ALA A 11 -58.19 -27.14 -19.83
CA ALA A 11 -58.62 -25.86 -20.35
C ALA A 11 -57.55 -25.09 -21.15
N VAL A 12 -58.08 -24.16 -21.96
CA VAL A 12 -57.40 -23.12 -22.75
C VAL A 12 -56.39 -22.32 -21.90
N GLN A 13 -55.16 -22.17 -22.39
CA GLN A 13 -54.20 -21.18 -21.88
C GLN A 13 -54.01 -20.05 -22.91
N THR A 14 -54.46 -18.85 -22.54
CA THR A 14 -54.13 -17.57 -23.18
C THR A 14 -52.68 -17.15 -22.83
N PRO A 15 -51.96 -16.46 -23.74
CA PRO A 15 -50.58 -16.04 -23.48
C PRO A 15 -50.55 -14.86 -22.49
N ARG A 16 -49.84 -15.02 -21.38
CA ARG A 16 -49.66 -13.98 -20.37
C ARG A 16 -48.34 -13.24 -20.62
N ARG A 17 -48.51 -11.94 -20.84
CA ARG A 17 -47.54 -10.84 -20.84
C ARG A 17 -46.49 -10.99 -19.73
N GLU A 18 -45.21 -11.08 -20.10
CA GLU A 18 -44.09 -10.94 -19.17
C GLU A 18 -43.84 -9.44 -18.92
N GLU A 19 -43.98 -9.01 -17.67
CA GLU A 19 -43.45 -7.74 -17.19
C GLU A 19 -41.94 -7.86 -16.97
N PRO A 20 -41.13 -6.85 -17.30
CA PRO A 20 -39.72 -6.83 -16.91
C PRO A 20 -39.64 -6.56 -15.40
N SER A 21 -39.50 -7.61 -14.62
CA SER A 21 -39.13 -7.54 -13.20
C SER A 21 -37.77 -6.86 -13.07
N GLY A 22 -37.69 -5.86 -12.21
CA GLY A 22 -36.56 -4.94 -12.10
C GLY A 22 -35.24 -5.65 -11.79
N GLU A 23 -34.34 -5.61 -12.77
CA GLU A 23 -32.91 -5.65 -12.49
C GLU A 23 -32.46 -4.26 -12.05
N THR A 24 -32.59 -3.95 -10.76
CA THR A 24 -31.59 -3.10 -10.10
C THR A 24 -30.30 -3.92 -9.98
N GLY A 25 -29.71 -4.23 -11.13
CA GLY A 25 -28.34 -4.68 -11.23
C GLY A 25 -27.47 -3.47 -10.95
N ASP A 26 -27.13 -3.28 -9.67
CA ASP A 26 -25.96 -2.48 -9.31
C ASP A 26 -24.83 -2.99 -10.20
N ALA A 27 -24.40 -2.17 -11.16
CA ALA A 27 -23.19 -2.37 -11.94
C ALA A 27 -21.97 -2.18 -11.01
N ALA A 28 -21.90 -3.01 -9.97
CA ALA A 28 -20.79 -3.14 -9.05
C ALA A 28 -19.64 -3.76 -9.86
N GLY A 29 -18.83 -2.89 -10.47
CA GLY A 29 -17.65 -3.32 -11.23
C GLY A 29 -16.89 -4.40 -10.46
N SER A 30 -16.69 -5.56 -11.09
CA SER A 30 -16.18 -6.77 -10.45
C SER A 30 -14.94 -6.47 -9.62
N LEU A 31 -15.07 -6.49 -8.29
CA LEU A 31 -13.94 -6.33 -7.38
C LEU A 31 -13.11 -7.60 -7.42
N ARG A 32 -11.88 -7.50 -7.92
CA ARG A 32 -10.94 -8.61 -8.02
C ARG A 32 -9.96 -8.59 -6.85
N GLU A 33 -9.30 -9.73 -6.65
CA GLU A 33 -8.14 -9.77 -5.76
C GLU A 33 -7.06 -8.78 -6.21
N LEU A 34 -6.29 -8.26 -5.24
CA LEU A 34 -5.20 -7.33 -5.52
C LEU A 34 -4.14 -8.00 -6.42
N PRO A 35 -3.78 -7.41 -7.58
CA PRO A 35 -2.73 -7.91 -8.45
C PRO A 35 -1.41 -8.14 -7.72
N ARG A 36 -0.67 -9.17 -8.14
CA ARG A 36 0.60 -9.58 -7.49
C ARG A 36 1.62 -8.43 -7.43
N TRP A 37 1.76 -7.65 -8.50
CA TRP A 37 2.70 -6.54 -8.55
C TRP A 37 2.39 -5.45 -7.50
N ILE A 38 1.11 -5.16 -7.22
CA ILE A 38 0.72 -4.20 -6.18
C ILE A 38 1.08 -4.76 -4.80
N ARG A 39 0.89 -6.07 -4.58
CA ARG A 39 1.29 -6.72 -3.32
C ARG A 39 2.80 -6.61 -3.11
N PHE A 40 3.60 -7.00 -4.10
CA PHE A 40 5.06 -6.88 -4.05
C PHE A 40 5.51 -5.44 -3.75
N TYR A 41 4.89 -4.47 -4.41
CA TYR A 41 5.18 -3.06 -4.19
C TYR A 41 4.86 -2.61 -2.75
N LEU A 42 3.67 -2.94 -2.24
CA LEU A 42 3.29 -2.62 -0.85
C LEU A 42 4.23 -3.28 0.17
N TYR A 43 4.65 -4.51 -0.09
CA TYR A 43 5.56 -5.25 0.79
C TYR A 43 6.96 -4.65 0.84
N GLY A 44 7.55 -4.38 -0.33
CA GLY A 44 8.88 -3.78 -0.40
C GLY A 44 8.90 -2.37 0.20
N MET A 45 7.96 -1.53 -0.20
CA MET A 45 7.84 -0.14 0.29
C MET A 45 7.65 -0.09 1.81
N HIS A 46 6.80 -0.96 2.37
CA HIS A 46 6.55 -0.98 3.80
C HIS A 46 7.74 -1.54 4.60
N GLY A 47 8.39 -2.60 4.13
CA GLY A 47 9.60 -3.14 4.75
C GLY A 47 10.75 -2.13 4.76
N LEU A 48 10.99 -1.46 3.64
CA LEU A 48 11.97 -0.36 3.53
C LEU A 48 11.65 0.79 4.49
N SER A 49 10.38 1.15 4.62
CA SER A 49 9.96 2.20 5.57
C SER A 49 10.26 1.81 7.02
N LEU A 50 10.08 0.53 7.38
CA LEU A 50 10.42 0.01 8.71
C LEU A 50 11.93 -0.02 8.93
N ASP A 51 12.74 -0.39 7.94
CA ASP A 51 14.21 -0.33 8.04
C ASP A 51 14.67 1.09 8.36
N VAL A 52 14.16 2.09 7.64
CA VAL A 52 14.47 3.51 7.86
C VAL A 52 14.06 3.94 9.28
N LEU A 53 12.84 3.61 9.71
CA LEU A 53 12.36 3.99 11.03
C LEU A 53 13.17 3.32 12.15
N LEU A 54 13.47 2.03 12.04
CA LEU A 54 14.20 1.28 13.07
C LEU A 54 15.67 1.72 13.15
N SER A 55 16.33 1.91 12.00
CA SER A 55 17.71 2.40 11.96
C SER A 55 17.83 3.82 12.48
N SER A 56 16.86 4.68 12.14
CA SER A 56 16.76 6.04 12.68
C SER A 56 16.56 6.05 14.20
N LEU A 57 15.61 5.28 14.72
CA LEU A 57 15.35 5.16 16.16
C LEU A 57 16.56 4.62 16.94
N HIS A 58 17.26 3.64 16.36
CA HIS A 58 18.51 3.14 16.94
C HIS A 58 19.59 4.22 16.96
N GLY A 59 19.70 5.01 15.88
CA GLY A 59 20.60 6.17 15.78
C GLY A 59 20.30 7.24 16.84
N VAL A 60 19.03 7.53 17.11
CA VAL A 60 18.63 8.48 18.18
C VAL A 60 19.07 8.02 19.55
N SER A 61 18.86 6.74 19.84
CA SER A 61 19.23 6.15 21.14
C SER A 61 20.72 6.28 21.42
N ASN A 62 21.56 6.31 20.38
CA ASN A 62 23.01 6.35 20.52
C ASN A 62 23.62 7.74 20.35
N HIS A 63 23.11 8.56 19.42
CA HIS A 63 23.76 9.80 18.96
C HIS A 63 22.93 11.08 19.12
N ARG A 64 21.64 10.99 19.48
CA ARG A 64 20.71 12.14 19.64
C ARG A 64 20.76 13.18 18.50
N ASP A 65 20.96 12.72 17.26
CA ASP A 65 20.99 13.61 16.09
C ASP A 65 19.54 14.03 15.71
N PRO A 66 19.20 15.34 15.70
CA PRO A 66 17.87 15.82 15.31
C PRO A 66 17.49 15.53 13.85
N LYS A 67 18.46 15.19 12.98
CA LYS A 67 18.19 14.83 11.58
C LYS A 67 17.57 13.44 11.43
N LEU A 68 17.70 12.58 12.44
CA LEU A 68 17.06 11.27 12.49
C LEU A 68 17.39 10.40 11.26
N LEU A 69 18.63 10.41 10.76
CA LEU A 69 18.97 9.66 9.54
C LEU A 69 18.76 8.15 9.72
N GLY A 70 17.93 7.57 8.86
CA GLY A 70 17.72 6.15 8.68
C GLY A 70 18.30 5.67 7.35
N PHE A 71 18.42 4.35 7.23
CA PHE A 71 19.14 3.69 6.15
C PHE A 71 18.32 2.50 5.63
N SER A 72 18.33 2.31 4.31
CA SER A 72 17.85 1.09 3.66
C SER A 72 18.50 1.00 2.27
N SER A 73 18.14 -0.01 1.48
CA SER A 73 18.64 -0.13 0.11
C SER A 73 17.57 -0.68 -0.83
N PRO A 74 17.67 -0.40 -2.15
CA PRO A 74 16.81 -1.02 -3.15
C PRO A 74 16.85 -2.55 -3.11
N TYR A 75 18.01 -3.13 -2.76
CA TYR A 75 18.14 -4.58 -2.56
C TYR A 75 17.28 -5.08 -1.40
N LEU A 76 17.36 -4.43 -0.23
CA LEU A 76 16.55 -4.79 0.94
C LEU A 76 15.06 -4.62 0.65
N CYS A 77 14.65 -3.60 -0.11
CA CYS A 77 13.28 -3.45 -0.58
C CYS A 77 12.76 -4.69 -1.34
N VAL A 78 13.57 -5.24 -2.26
CA VAL A 78 13.22 -6.48 -3.00
C VAL A 78 13.17 -7.68 -2.06
N VAL A 79 14.13 -7.80 -1.15
CA VAL A 79 14.16 -8.89 -0.15
C VAL A 79 12.91 -8.86 0.73
N HIS A 80 12.51 -7.69 1.24
CA HIS A 80 11.26 -7.50 1.99
C HIS A 80 10.05 -7.89 1.16
N ALA A 81 10.00 -7.48 -0.11
CA ALA A 81 8.91 -7.81 -1.01
C ALA A 81 8.74 -9.34 -1.17
N LEU A 82 9.85 -10.06 -1.34
CA LEU A 82 9.86 -11.53 -1.46
C LEU A 82 9.47 -12.23 -0.15
N ASN A 83 10.03 -11.79 0.98
CA ASN A 83 9.75 -12.41 2.27
C ASN A 83 8.31 -12.22 2.70
N HIS A 84 7.76 -11.02 2.56
CA HIS A 84 6.36 -10.78 2.88
C HIS A 84 5.41 -11.46 1.89
N PHE A 85 5.83 -11.68 0.65
CA PHE A 85 5.07 -12.53 -0.27
C PHE A 85 5.03 -13.99 0.19
N LEU A 86 6.14 -14.54 0.69
CA LEU A 86 6.18 -15.88 1.28
C LEU A 86 5.34 -15.95 2.57
N LEU A 87 5.49 -14.96 3.45
CA LEU A 87 4.72 -14.86 4.69
C LEU A 87 3.23 -14.69 4.43
N GLU A 88 2.81 -14.06 3.34
CA GLU A 88 1.41 -14.02 2.92
C GLU A 88 0.88 -15.44 2.64
N LYS A 89 1.68 -16.33 2.04
CA LYS A 89 1.30 -17.74 1.82
C LYS A 89 1.19 -18.51 3.12
N VAL A 90 2.13 -18.32 4.04
CA VAL A 90 2.07 -18.87 5.39
C VAL A 90 0.81 -18.36 6.12
N TYR A 91 0.53 -17.06 6.02
CA TYR A 91 -0.66 -16.43 6.58
C TYR A 91 -1.97 -17.02 6.01
N ALA A 92 -2.01 -17.39 4.73
CA ALA A 92 -3.16 -18.03 4.12
C ALA A 92 -3.45 -19.43 4.70
N GLN A 93 -2.43 -20.13 5.21
CA GLN A 93 -2.57 -21.43 5.88
C GLN A 93 -3.21 -21.34 7.28
N LYS A 94 -3.55 -20.14 7.77
CA LYS A 94 -4.26 -19.96 9.06
C LYS A 94 -5.53 -20.80 9.19
N LYS A 95 -6.19 -21.13 8.07
CA LYS A 95 -7.40 -21.99 8.05
C LYS A 95 -7.13 -23.40 8.59
N SER A 96 -5.91 -23.92 8.45
CA SER A 96 -5.50 -25.23 8.98
C SER A 96 -5.35 -25.22 10.51
N PHE A 97 -5.24 -24.04 11.13
CA PHE A 97 -5.09 -23.86 12.58
C PHE A 97 -6.38 -23.38 13.25
N ARG A 98 -7.56 -23.59 12.63
CA ARG A 98 -8.87 -23.12 13.14
C ARG A 98 -9.15 -23.49 14.60
N GLY A 99 -8.69 -24.65 15.08
CA GLY A 99 -8.87 -25.07 16.46
C GLY A 99 -7.98 -24.37 17.49
N ARG A 100 -6.90 -23.68 17.08
CA ARG A 100 -5.94 -22.99 17.97
C ARG A 100 -5.34 -21.75 17.30
N PRO A 101 -6.14 -20.69 17.03
CA PRO A 101 -5.66 -19.50 16.30
C PRO A 101 -4.53 -18.74 17.03
N VAL A 102 -4.53 -18.81 18.37
CA VAL A 102 -3.49 -18.18 19.20
C VAL A 102 -2.11 -18.78 18.94
N VAL A 103 -2.03 -20.11 18.77
CA VAL A 103 -0.76 -20.81 18.47
C VAL A 103 -0.21 -20.36 17.12
N PHE A 104 -1.08 -20.13 16.14
CA PHE A 104 -0.66 -19.63 14.83
C PHE A 104 -0.06 -18.21 14.93
N HIS A 105 -0.78 -17.27 15.57
CA HIS A 105 -0.37 -15.87 15.61
C HIS A 105 0.78 -15.57 16.57
N LEU A 106 0.90 -16.27 17.69
CA LEU A 106 1.91 -15.98 18.73
C LEU A 106 3.16 -16.86 18.63
N VAL A 107 3.07 -18.04 18.00
CA VAL A 107 4.17 -19.00 17.96
C VAL A 107 4.58 -19.29 16.52
N PHE A 108 3.72 -19.95 15.73
CA PHE A 108 4.09 -20.45 14.41
C PHE A 108 4.53 -19.35 13.44
N TYR A 109 3.72 -18.28 13.30
CA TYR A 109 4.04 -17.18 12.40
C TYR A 109 5.29 -16.41 12.86
N PRO A 110 5.43 -15.98 14.14
CA PRO A 110 6.65 -15.35 14.61
C PRO A 110 7.92 -16.20 14.45
N SER A 111 7.85 -17.51 14.67
CA SER A 111 8.99 -18.40 14.45
C SER A 111 9.47 -18.39 12.99
N ILE A 112 8.55 -18.46 12.02
CA ILE A 112 8.89 -18.39 10.60
C ILE A 112 9.45 -17.01 10.24
N TYR A 113 8.82 -15.93 10.71
CA TYR A 113 9.28 -14.56 10.46
C TYR A 113 10.71 -14.35 10.98
N ILE A 114 10.97 -14.70 12.24
CA ILE A 114 12.30 -14.56 12.84
C ILE A 114 13.31 -15.44 12.11
N GLY A 115 12.94 -16.67 11.73
CA GLY A 115 13.80 -17.55 10.93
C GLY A 115 14.19 -16.95 9.58
N LEU A 116 13.24 -16.31 8.88
CA LEU A 116 13.53 -15.60 7.64
C LEU A 116 14.43 -14.38 7.87
N GLN A 117 14.20 -13.60 8.93
CA GLN A 117 15.02 -12.43 9.26
C GLN A 117 16.46 -12.82 9.64
N LEU A 118 16.64 -13.93 10.37
CA LEU A 118 17.95 -14.50 10.65
C LEU A 118 18.66 -14.95 9.38
N LEU A 119 17.94 -15.53 8.41
CA LEU A 119 18.50 -15.94 7.13
C LEU A 119 18.97 -14.72 6.30
N ILE A 120 18.18 -13.64 6.26
CA ILE A 120 18.55 -12.39 5.58
C ILE A 120 19.76 -11.75 6.26
N GLY A 121 19.71 -11.64 7.59
CA GLY A 121 20.81 -11.09 8.37
C GLY A 121 22.11 -11.85 8.10
N ASN A 122 22.06 -13.18 8.08
CA ASN A 122 23.22 -14.02 7.79
C ASN A 122 23.71 -13.86 6.34
N LEU A 123 22.83 -13.69 5.36
CA LEU A 123 23.20 -13.42 3.97
C LEU A 123 23.88 -12.04 3.81
N SER A 124 23.43 -11.03 4.56
CA SER A 124 24.06 -9.71 4.59
C SER A 124 25.36 -9.68 5.40
N THR A 125 25.55 -10.61 6.35
CA THR A 125 26.76 -10.73 7.19
C THR A 125 27.68 -11.89 6.78
N LEU A 126 27.51 -12.50 5.59
CA LEU A 126 28.48 -13.49 5.09
C LEU A 126 29.90 -12.92 4.85
N THR A 127 30.09 -11.63 5.12
CA THR A 127 31.37 -10.93 5.19
C THR A 127 31.95 -10.74 6.60
N GLU A 128 31.21 -10.89 7.71
CA GLU A 128 31.78 -10.87 9.08
C GLU A 128 30.96 -11.64 10.13
N GLN A 129 31.67 -12.25 11.08
CA GLN A 129 31.24 -13.25 12.07
C GLN A 129 29.84 -13.08 12.69
N VAL A 130 29.20 -14.24 12.88
CA VAL A 130 27.94 -14.51 13.58
C VAL A 130 27.80 -13.67 14.84
N ARG A 131 27.00 -12.59 14.77
CA ARG A 131 26.54 -11.88 15.96
C ARG A 131 25.52 -12.73 16.69
N VAL A 132 25.79 -13.03 17.96
CA VAL A 132 24.78 -13.43 18.94
C VAL A 132 23.72 -12.33 18.95
N LEU A 133 22.51 -12.61 18.47
CA LEU A 133 21.43 -11.64 18.39
C LEU A 133 21.12 -11.16 19.82
N SER A 134 21.31 -9.86 20.08
CA SER A 134 20.99 -9.31 21.41
C SER A 134 19.52 -9.58 21.72
N GLY A 135 19.18 -9.95 22.96
CA GLY A 135 17.81 -10.28 23.35
C GLY A 135 16.82 -9.16 23.02
N THR A 136 17.28 -7.90 23.00
CA THR A 136 16.49 -6.73 22.58
C THR A 136 16.14 -6.77 21.09
N GLN A 137 17.07 -7.17 20.22
CA GLN A 137 16.81 -7.31 18.79
C GLN A 137 15.81 -8.44 18.53
N LEU A 138 15.93 -9.56 19.23
CA LEU A 138 14.95 -10.65 19.12
C LEU A 138 13.55 -10.20 19.53
N ALA A 139 13.44 -9.44 20.62
CA ALA A 139 12.16 -8.88 21.08
C ALA A 139 11.54 -7.93 20.03
N VAL A 140 12.34 -7.06 19.41
CA VAL A 140 11.86 -6.17 18.33
C VAL A 140 11.34 -6.97 17.14
N HIS A 141 12.08 -7.99 16.69
CA HIS A 141 11.62 -8.84 15.58
C HIS A 141 10.36 -9.64 15.94
N TYR A 142 10.21 -10.07 17.19
CA TYR A 142 8.98 -10.71 17.66
C TYR A 142 7.78 -9.75 17.62
N LEU A 143 7.94 -8.52 18.12
CA LEU A 143 6.89 -7.50 18.07
C LEU A 143 6.51 -7.14 16.62
N LEU A 144 7.49 -7.03 15.72
CA LEU A 144 7.24 -6.85 14.29
C LEU A 144 6.47 -8.03 13.70
N ALA A 145 6.81 -9.26 14.06
CA ALA A 145 6.07 -10.43 13.60
C ALA A 145 4.59 -10.40 14.02
N LEU A 146 4.33 -9.98 15.27
CA LEU A 146 2.96 -9.77 15.76
C LEU A 146 2.23 -8.67 14.97
N TYR A 147 2.90 -7.55 14.72
CA TYR A 147 2.37 -6.49 13.87
C TYR A 147 2.02 -7.01 12.47
N PHE A 148 2.91 -7.77 11.83
CA PHE A 148 2.69 -8.26 10.47
C PHE A 148 1.51 -9.24 10.39
N THR A 149 1.39 -10.16 11.35
CA THR A 149 0.32 -11.15 11.35
C THR A 149 -1.04 -10.55 11.72
N GLN A 150 -1.08 -9.63 12.69
CA GLN A 150 -2.34 -9.08 13.20
C GLN A 150 -2.85 -7.88 12.42
N VAL A 151 -1.94 -7.02 11.95
CA VAL A 151 -2.27 -5.74 11.33
C VAL A 151 -2.00 -5.78 9.83
N PHE A 152 -0.75 -5.96 9.41
CA PHE A 152 -0.34 -5.73 8.02
C PHE A 152 -0.97 -6.73 7.03
N HIS A 153 -0.76 -8.04 7.20
CA HIS A 153 -1.33 -9.04 6.30
C HIS A 153 -2.85 -9.07 6.35
N ARG A 154 -3.43 -8.81 7.53
CA ARG A 154 -4.89 -8.62 7.68
C ARG A 154 -5.37 -7.44 6.84
N TRP A 155 -4.69 -6.30 6.89
CA TRP A 155 -5.01 -5.12 6.10
C TRP A 155 -4.87 -5.38 4.59
N VAL A 156 -3.74 -5.94 4.12
CA VAL A 156 -3.53 -6.24 2.70
C VAL A 156 -4.56 -7.23 2.17
N SER A 157 -4.95 -8.24 2.96
CA SER A 157 -5.99 -9.21 2.55
C SER A 157 -7.39 -8.58 2.39
N ARG A 158 -7.65 -7.44 3.03
CA ARG A 158 -8.90 -6.67 2.92
C ARG A 158 -8.90 -5.77 1.67
N LEU A 159 -7.78 -5.57 1.00
CA LEU A 159 -7.69 -4.76 -0.21
C LEU A 159 -8.24 -5.52 -1.42
N ARG A 160 -9.04 -4.81 -2.21
CA ARG A 160 -9.55 -5.27 -3.51
C ARG A 160 -9.23 -4.26 -4.60
N TYR A 161 -9.08 -4.78 -5.81
CA TYR A 161 -8.78 -3.97 -6.99
C TYR A 161 -9.98 -3.93 -7.92
N ARG A 162 -10.41 -2.73 -8.28
CA ARG A 162 -11.46 -2.51 -9.26
C ARG A 162 -10.88 -2.68 -10.65
N SER A 163 -11.38 -3.66 -11.39
CA SER A 163 -11.09 -3.79 -12.83
C SER A 163 -11.88 -2.72 -13.58
N SER A 164 -11.23 -1.97 -14.47
CA SER A 164 -11.95 -1.12 -15.43
C SER A 164 -12.73 -2.03 -16.37
N GLY A 165 -14.05 -1.92 -16.37
CA GLY A 165 -14.95 -2.63 -17.28
C GLY A 165 -15.25 -1.81 -18.54
N PRO A 166 -15.82 -2.41 -19.60
CA PRO A 166 -16.13 -1.73 -20.86
C PRO A 166 -17.09 -0.51 -20.72
N GLY A 167 -17.84 -0.41 -19.62
CA GLY A 167 -18.81 0.67 -19.35
C GLY A 167 -18.25 1.93 -18.68
N ASP A 168 -16.95 2.00 -18.34
CA ASP A 168 -16.35 3.12 -17.58
C ASP A 168 -16.17 4.41 -18.42
N ARG A 169 -16.61 4.41 -19.68
CA ARG A 169 -16.43 5.50 -20.65
C ARG A 169 -17.66 6.38 -20.90
N GLY A 170 -18.80 6.16 -20.23
CA GLY A 170 -20.08 6.68 -20.73
C GLY A 170 -20.99 7.47 -19.80
N ASP A 171 -20.75 7.55 -18.48
CA ASP A 171 -21.76 8.15 -17.59
C ASP A 171 -21.25 9.44 -16.94
N GLY A 172 -21.80 10.57 -17.37
CA GLY A 172 -21.45 11.94 -16.97
C GLY A 172 -21.83 12.32 -15.54
N ARG A 173 -21.86 11.35 -14.60
CA ARG A 173 -22.05 11.64 -13.18
C ARG A 173 -20.73 12.10 -12.56
N PRO A 174 -20.75 13.11 -11.66
CA PRO A 174 -19.56 13.49 -10.92
C PRO A 174 -19.07 12.28 -10.12
N TYR A 175 -17.95 11.70 -10.55
CA TYR A 175 -17.27 10.61 -9.87
C TYR A 175 -16.96 11.06 -8.44
N ALA A 176 -17.75 10.62 -7.46
CA ALA A 176 -17.31 10.64 -6.07
C ALA A 176 -16.22 9.55 -5.96
N PRO A 177 -14.92 9.90 -5.81
CA PRO A 177 -13.86 8.92 -5.82
C PRO A 177 -13.84 8.19 -4.48
N GLN A 178 -14.64 7.13 -4.34
CA GLN A 178 -14.60 6.23 -3.19
C GLN A 178 -13.39 5.29 -3.30
N GLY A 179 -12.19 5.85 -3.14
CA GLY A 179 -10.93 5.10 -3.01
C GLY A 179 -10.57 4.84 -1.54
N LEU A 180 -9.28 4.57 -1.28
CA LEU A 180 -8.74 4.42 0.08
C LEU A 180 -9.05 5.65 0.98
N PRO A 181 -9.25 5.46 2.31
CA PRO A 181 -9.39 6.56 3.26
C PRO A 181 -8.21 7.53 3.20
N GLY A 182 -8.46 8.82 3.46
CA GLY A 182 -7.44 9.87 3.33
C GLY A 182 -6.16 9.59 4.13
N LEU A 183 -6.29 9.15 5.39
CA LEU A 183 -5.15 8.77 6.23
C LEU A 183 -4.32 7.64 5.62
N VAL A 184 -4.97 6.63 5.05
CA VAL A 184 -4.28 5.49 4.41
C VAL A 184 -3.51 5.96 3.17
N ARG A 185 -4.05 6.91 2.42
CA ARG A 185 -3.36 7.51 1.27
C ARG A 185 -2.15 8.34 1.73
N PHE A 186 -2.30 9.13 2.79
CA PHE A 186 -1.19 9.87 3.37
C PHE A 186 -0.06 8.93 3.83
N LEU A 187 -0.38 7.86 4.56
CA LEU A 187 0.61 6.87 4.99
C LEU A 187 1.28 6.19 3.80
N PHE A 188 0.52 5.85 2.77
CA PHE A 188 1.05 5.28 1.53
C PHE A 188 2.02 6.25 0.85
N PHE A 189 1.65 7.53 0.71
CA PHE A 189 2.51 8.53 0.11
C PHE A 189 3.76 8.84 0.94
N GLY A 190 3.66 8.82 2.27
CA GLY A 190 4.82 8.97 3.15
C GLY A 190 5.81 7.82 2.97
N MET A 191 5.32 6.58 2.94
CA MET A 191 6.16 5.40 2.67
C MET A 191 6.75 5.46 1.24
N GLN A 192 5.97 5.96 0.28
CA GLN A 192 6.45 6.12 -1.09
C GLN A 192 7.57 7.16 -1.17
N GLY A 193 7.43 8.29 -0.49
CA GLY A 193 8.48 9.30 -0.44
C GLY A 193 9.78 8.79 0.18
N LEU A 194 9.70 7.94 1.21
CA LEU A 194 10.89 7.27 1.76
C LEU A 194 11.54 6.35 0.72
N LEU A 195 10.73 5.59 -0.03
CA LEU A 195 11.24 4.74 -1.11
C LEU A 195 11.93 5.57 -2.20
N ASP A 196 11.32 6.69 -2.61
CA ASP A 196 11.86 7.59 -3.62
C ASP A 196 13.20 8.20 -3.16
N GLU A 197 13.29 8.66 -1.90
CA GLU A 197 14.54 9.21 -1.34
C GLU A 197 15.64 8.15 -1.18
N VAL A 198 15.30 6.94 -0.73
CA VAL A 198 16.28 5.84 -0.66
C VAL A 198 16.80 5.50 -2.06
N ILE A 199 15.93 5.35 -3.06
CA ILE A 199 16.37 5.07 -4.44
C ILE A 199 17.24 6.22 -4.97
N PHE A 200 16.81 7.47 -4.76
CA PHE A 200 17.53 8.65 -5.21
C PHE A 200 18.92 8.71 -4.58
N THR A 201 19.02 8.62 -3.26
CA THR A 201 20.30 8.69 -2.53
C THR A 201 21.21 7.50 -2.84
N SER A 202 20.66 6.29 -3.02
CA SER A 202 21.42 5.11 -3.45
C SER A 202 22.02 5.30 -4.85
N ILE A 203 21.23 5.78 -5.82
CA ILE A 203 21.72 6.05 -7.19
C ILE A 203 22.75 7.16 -7.16
N PHE A 204 22.49 8.20 -6.37
CA PHE A 204 23.38 9.34 -6.24
C PHE A 204 24.74 8.93 -5.65
N HIS A 205 24.77 8.14 -4.58
CA HIS A 205 25.98 7.56 -4.02
C HIS A 205 26.70 6.63 -5.01
N LEU A 206 25.97 5.86 -5.80
CA LEU A 206 26.56 5.02 -6.83
C LEU A 206 27.23 5.85 -7.94
N VAL A 207 26.58 6.91 -8.41
CA VAL A 207 27.08 7.72 -9.54
C VAL A 207 28.21 8.66 -9.11
N GLU A 208 28.06 9.36 -7.99
CA GLU A 208 29.02 10.38 -7.58
C GLU A 208 30.18 9.82 -6.78
N LYS A 209 29.92 8.83 -5.91
CA LYS A 209 30.94 8.24 -5.01
C LYS A 209 31.42 6.86 -5.46
N SER A 210 30.86 6.30 -6.54
CA SER A 210 31.15 4.93 -7.00
C SER A 210 30.94 3.86 -5.92
N ASP A 211 30.10 4.15 -4.90
CA ASP A 211 29.84 3.21 -3.83
C ASP A 211 28.86 2.13 -4.30
N ARG A 212 29.34 0.88 -4.31
CA ARG A 212 28.56 -0.30 -4.71
C ARG A 212 27.70 -0.87 -3.58
N SER A 213 27.75 -0.29 -2.38
CA SER A 213 26.90 -0.70 -1.25
C SER A 213 25.41 -0.50 -1.54
N LEU A 214 25.06 0.39 -2.50
CA LEU A 214 23.70 0.81 -2.83
C LEU A 214 22.89 1.27 -1.61
N SER A 215 23.56 1.71 -0.53
CA SER A 215 22.92 2.23 0.67
C SER A 215 22.33 3.60 0.40
N GLY A 216 21.02 3.72 0.63
CA GLY A 216 20.27 4.97 0.60
C GLY A 216 19.96 5.44 2.01
N HIS A 217 19.85 6.75 2.16
CA HIS A 217 19.71 7.42 3.44
C HIS A 217 18.52 8.36 3.36
N THR A 218 17.70 8.39 4.40
CA THR A 218 16.53 9.28 4.46
C THR A 218 16.15 9.56 5.90
N SER A 219 15.38 10.62 6.14
CA SER A 219 14.88 10.95 7.48
C SER A 219 13.40 10.57 7.64
N PRO A 220 12.93 10.21 8.85
CA PRO A 220 11.50 10.20 9.18
C PRO A 220 10.81 11.54 8.93
N TRP A 221 11.54 12.66 8.94
CA TRP A 221 10.98 13.96 8.56
C TRP A 221 10.57 13.98 7.08
N SER A 222 11.30 13.27 6.21
CA SER A 222 10.98 13.09 4.80
C SER A 222 9.64 12.37 4.60
N PHE A 223 9.30 11.41 5.47
CA PHE A 223 7.99 10.74 5.43
C PHE A 223 6.85 11.76 5.56
N LEU A 224 6.96 12.68 6.51
CA LEU A 224 5.92 13.69 6.74
C LEU A 224 5.89 14.72 5.61
N MET A 225 7.05 15.19 5.17
CA MET A 225 7.17 16.17 4.10
C MET A 225 6.64 15.64 2.77
N TYR A 226 7.12 14.49 2.29
CA TYR A 226 6.66 13.93 1.02
C TYR A 226 5.24 13.37 1.12
N GLY A 227 4.89 12.75 2.25
CA GLY A 227 3.54 12.25 2.48
C GLY A 227 2.50 13.36 2.39
N SER A 228 2.77 14.52 3.01
CA SER A 228 1.89 15.69 2.93
C SER A 228 1.88 16.34 1.56
N CYS A 229 3.05 16.52 0.94
CA CYS A 229 3.17 17.07 -0.42
C CYS A 229 2.36 16.25 -1.43
N SER A 230 2.63 14.94 -1.52
CA SER A 230 1.97 14.02 -2.45
C SER A 230 0.47 13.88 -2.18
N PHE A 231 0.05 13.94 -0.91
CA PHE A 231 -1.37 13.97 -0.56
C PHE A 231 -2.08 15.22 -1.11
N VAL A 232 -1.46 16.40 -1.02
CA VAL A 232 -2.02 17.64 -1.58
C VAL A 232 -1.97 17.62 -3.11
N VAL A 233 -0.85 17.17 -3.71
CA VAL A 233 -0.71 17.01 -5.17
C VAL A 233 -1.76 16.05 -5.72
N GLU A 234 -2.12 15.00 -5.00
CA GLU A 234 -3.22 14.12 -5.39
C GLU A 234 -4.57 14.86 -5.42
N LYS A 235 -4.88 15.71 -4.44
CA LYS A 235 -6.12 16.52 -4.47
C LYS A 235 -6.12 17.49 -5.64
N LEU A 236 -4.97 18.10 -5.91
CA LEU A 236 -4.76 18.96 -7.06
C LEU A 236 -4.95 18.18 -8.36
N TYR A 237 -4.42 16.96 -8.46
CA TYR A 237 -4.63 16.06 -9.58
C TYR A 237 -6.12 15.79 -9.83
N LEU A 238 -6.86 15.41 -8.78
CA LEU A 238 -8.28 15.14 -8.89
C LEU A 238 -9.06 16.37 -9.37
N HIS A 239 -8.74 17.55 -8.82
CA HIS A 239 -9.39 18.80 -9.22
C HIS A 239 -9.05 19.18 -10.67
N LEU A 240 -7.75 19.28 -11.01
CA LEU A 240 -7.32 19.72 -12.34
C LEU A 240 -7.75 18.74 -13.44
N ARG A 241 -7.69 17.43 -13.19
CA ARG A 241 -8.05 16.42 -14.18
C ARG A 241 -9.56 16.27 -14.36
N PHE A 242 -10.32 16.09 -13.27
CA PHE A 242 -11.74 15.74 -13.36
C PHE A 242 -12.67 16.95 -13.37
N VAL A 243 -12.29 18.05 -12.71
CA VAL A 243 -13.12 19.28 -12.70
C VAL A 243 -12.74 20.19 -13.86
N ARG A 244 -11.44 20.45 -14.06
CA ARG A 244 -10.98 21.36 -15.12
C ARG A 244 -10.67 20.69 -16.46
N GLY A 245 -10.62 19.36 -16.52
CA GLY A 245 -10.33 18.64 -17.77
C GLY A 245 -8.91 18.85 -18.31
N TRP A 246 -7.97 19.32 -17.48
CA TRP A 246 -6.62 19.64 -17.93
C TRP A 246 -5.85 18.40 -18.34
N ARG A 247 -5.03 18.52 -19.39
CA ARG A 247 -4.12 17.46 -19.85
C ARG A 247 -2.88 17.40 -18.95
N THR A 248 -2.15 16.28 -18.99
CA THR A 248 -0.96 16.06 -18.14
C THR A 248 0.08 17.19 -18.24
N TRP A 249 0.38 17.67 -19.45
CA TRP A 249 1.32 18.77 -19.68
C TRP A 249 0.92 20.10 -19.06
N GLN A 250 -0.37 20.34 -18.82
CA GLN A 250 -0.86 21.56 -18.16
C GLN A 250 -0.77 21.43 -16.63
N ARG A 251 -0.86 20.21 -16.09
CA ARG A 251 -0.79 19.94 -14.65
C ARG A 251 0.65 19.90 -14.14
N LEU A 252 1.55 19.32 -14.94
CA LEU A 252 2.96 19.10 -14.59
C LEU A 252 3.68 20.36 -14.06
N PRO A 253 3.60 21.53 -14.73
CA PRO A 253 4.24 22.74 -14.22
C PRO A 253 3.72 23.15 -12.85
N ILE A 254 2.42 23.00 -12.59
CA ILE A 254 1.83 23.35 -11.29
C ILE A 254 2.37 22.41 -10.20
N TYR A 255 2.46 21.11 -10.48
CA TYR A 255 3.00 20.15 -9.51
C TYR A 255 4.45 20.48 -9.18
N VAL A 256 5.28 20.74 -10.19
CA VAL A 256 6.70 21.07 -10.01
C VAL A 256 6.86 22.36 -9.19
N CYS A 257 6.12 23.42 -9.53
CA CYS A 257 6.15 24.67 -8.75
C CYS A 257 5.71 24.43 -7.30
N PHE A 258 4.68 23.61 -7.09
CA PHE A 258 4.20 23.26 -5.76
C PHE A 258 5.23 22.45 -4.97
N ILE A 259 5.85 21.44 -5.59
CA ILE A 259 6.89 20.61 -4.98
C ILE A 259 8.07 21.46 -4.54
N TYR A 260 8.60 22.32 -5.42
CA TYR A 260 9.70 23.22 -5.06
C TYR A 260 9.34 24.17 -3.91
N THR A 261 8.12 24.72 -3.93
CA THR A 261 7.66 25.60 -2.86
C THR A 261 7.55 24.83 -1.54
N TRP A 262 7.01 23.61 -1.59
CA TRP A 262 6.82 22.75 -0.42
C TRP A 262 8.15 22.31 0.19
N GLU A 263 9.08 21.83 -0.64
CA GLU A 263 10.44 21.44 -0.23
C GLU A 263 11.18 22.63 0.38
N PHE A 264 11.11 23.80 -0.24
CA PHE A 264 11.72 25.01 0.30
C PHE A 264 11.13 25.42 1.66
N CYS A 265 9.80 25.45 1.80
CA CYS A 265 9.14 25.78 3.06
C CYS A 265 9.44 24.76 4.17
N CYS A 266 9.38 23.46 3.87
CA CYS A 266 9.73 22.41 4.82
C CYS A 266 11.21 22.45 5.21
N GLY A 267 12.10 22.68 4.24
CA GLY A 267 13.53 22.85 4.48
C GLY A 267 13.83 24.04 5.39
N LEU A 268 13.18 25.19 5.16
CA LEU A 268 13.30 26.36 6.04
C LEU A 268 12.83 26.06 7.46
N PHE A 269 11.69 25.37 7.60
CA PHE A 269 11.16 24.98 8.91
C PHE A 269 12.10 24.02 9.64
N LEU A 270 12.52 22.93 8.99
CA LEU A 270 13.42 21.93 9.59
C LEU A 270 14.78 22.52 9.94
N ARG A 271 15.28 23.48 9.15
CA ARG A 271 16.53 24.19 9.41
C ARG A 271 16.51 24.97 10.72
N GLN A 272 15.35 25.49 11.15
CA GLN A 272 15.21 26.16 12.47
C GLN A 272 15.50 25.22 13.65
N PHE A 273 15.28 23.91 13.48
CA PHE A 273 15.51 22.90 14.51
C PHE A 273 16.80 22.08 14.28
N GLY A 274 17.62 22.44 13.29
CA GLY A 274 18.79 21.65 12.90
C GLY A 274 18.45 20.26 12.33
N ALA A 275 17.17 20.02 11.98
CA ALA A 275 16.66 18.73 11.52
C ALA A 275 16.69 18.57 9.98
N CYS A 276 17.12 19.60 9.25
CA CYS A 276 17.26 19.54 7.79
C CYS A 276 18.38 18.55 7.41
N SER A 277 18.01 17.46 6.74
CA SER A 277 18.94 16.38 6.38
C SER A 277 19.71 16.64 5.08
N TRP A 278 19.29 17.60 4.26
CA TRP A 278 19.91 17.93 2.97
C TRP A 278 20.49 19.36 2.94
N ASP A 279 21.48 19.54 2.07
CA ASP A 279 22.08 20.84 1.74
C ASP A 279 22.61 20.82 0.30
N TYR A 280 21.97 21.59 -0.58
CA TYR A 280 22.30 21.71 -2.01
C TYR A 280 23.17 22.94 -2.33
N SER A 281 23.79 23.58 -1.34
CA SER A 281 24.62 24.79 -1.54
C SER A 281 25.77 24.59 -2.52
N HIS A 282 26.21 23.34 -2.69
CA HIS A 282 27.27 22.93 -3.62
C HIS A 282 26.80 22.81 -5.09
N TYR A 283 25.49 22.81 -5.35
CA TYR A 283 24.96 22.74 -6.72
C TYR A 283 24.73 24.12 -7.33
N PRO A 284 24.88 24.27 -8.66
CA PRO A 284 24.47 25.48 -9.35
C PRO A 284 22.95 25.65 -9.27
N TYR A 285 22.48 26.90 -9.41
CA TYR A 285 21.06 27.27 -9.36
C TYR A 285 20.34 26.82 -8.07
N ASN A 286 21.08 26.71 -6.97
CA ASN A 286 20.48 26.47 -5.66
C ASN A 286 19.86 27.76 -5.10
N VAL A 287 18.81 27.59 -4.30
CA VAL A 287 18.20 28.68 -3.53
C VAL A 287 18.37 28.37 -2.05
N MET A 288 19.21 29.15 -1.36
CA MET A 288 19.55 29.00 0.06
C MET A 288 20.07 27.61 0.47
N GLY A 289 20.56 26.81 -0.50
CA GLY A 289 20.92 25.41 -0.29
C GLY A 289 19.74 24.47 -0.01
N LEU A 290 18.49 24.93 -0.10
CA LEU A 290 17.31 24.13 0.25
C LEU A 290 16.66 23.46 -0.95
N ILE A 291 16.73 24.10 -2.12
CA ILE A 291 16.26 23.54 -3.40
C ILE A 291 17.31 23.80 -4.48
N THR A 292 17.33 22.96 -5.51
CA THR A 292 18.14 23.18 -6.72
C THR A 292 17.31 22.98 -7.98
N LEU A 293 17.42 23.93 -8.92
CA LEU A 293 16.76 23.80 -10.23
C LEU A 293 17.37 22.69 -11.09
N LEU A 294 18.54 22.17 -10.73
CA LEU A 294 19.16 21.02 -11.40
C LEU A 294 18.29 19.76 -11.30
N TYR A 295 17.50 19.62 -10.23
CA TYR A 295 16.62 18.46 -10.02
C TYR A 295 15.28 18.55 -10.76
N LEU A 296 15.06 19.61 -11.55
CA LEU A 296 13.85 19.80 -12.35
C LEU A 296 13.47 18.56 -13.19
N PRO A 297 14.40 17.89 -13.91
CA PRO A 297 14.05 16.67 -14.65
C PRO A 297 13.53 15.54 -13.74
N GLY A 298 14.11 15.40 -12.55
CA GLY A 298 13.67 14.44 -11.54
C GLY A 298 12.26 14.75 -11.06
N TRP A 299 11.97 16.02 -10.75
CA TRP A 299 10.63 16.45 -10.32
C TRP A 299 9.56 16.28 -11.39
N VAL A 300 9.89 16.49 -12.66
CA VAL A 300 8.97 16.21 -13.78
C VAL A 300 8.68 14.71 -13.85
N GLY A 301 9.71 13.86 -13.73
CA GLY A 301 9.56 12.40 -13.68
C GLY A 301 8.68 11.94 -12.51
N LEU A 302 8.93 12.46 -11.32
CA LEU A 302 8.16 12.13 -10.12
C LEU A 302 6.71 12.63 -10.21
N SER A 303 6.49 13.79 -10.83
CA SER A 303 5.16 14.33 -11.09
C SER A 303 4.35 13.46 -12.06
N LEU A 304 4.98 12.91 -13.10
CA LEU A 304 4.36 11.93 -13.99
C LEU A 304 4.04 10.63 -13.24
N TYR A 305 4.98 10.18 -12.41
CA TYR A 305 4.80 8.99 -11.58
C TYR A 305 3.65 9.16 -10.59
N GLN A 306 3.51 10.33 -9.96
CA GLN A 306 2.45 10.66 -9.02
C GLN A 306 1.06 10.57 -9.67
N ASP A 307 0.91 10.96 -10.94
CA ASP A 307 -0.34 10.78 -11.69
C ASP A 307 -0.67 9.29 -11.90
N ILE A 308 0.33 8.46 -12.24
CA ILE A 308 0.15 7.00 -12.38
C ILE A 308 -0.28 6.39 -11.04
N LEU A 309 0.43 6.75 -9.97
CA LEU A 309 0.18 6.29 -8.61
C LEU A 309 -1.24 6.66 -8.17
N SER A 310 -1.64 7.92 -8.33
CA SER A 310 -2.98 8.42 -8.02
C SER A 310 -4.07 7.62 -8.76
N ASN A 311 -3.85 7.28 -10.04
CA ASN A 311 -4.76 6.43 -10.80
C ASN A 311 -4.86 5.01 -10.25
N VAL A 312 -3.74 4.41 -9.86
CA VAL A 312 -3.71 3.07 -9.26
C VAL A 312 -4.43 3.08 -7.91
N LEU A 313 -4.17 4.07 -7.04
CA LEU A 313 -4.80 4.15 -5.72
C LEU A 313 -6.31 4.34 -5.80
N MET A 314 -6.82 5.07 -6.80
CA MET A 314 -8.26 5.20 -7.02
C MET A 314 -8.95 3.86 -7.34
N ARG A 315 -8.20 2.88 -7.86
CA ARG A 315 -8.73 1.54 -8.17
C ARG A 315 -8.69 0.60 -6.98
N ILE A 316 -7.99 0.95 -5.90
CA ILE A 316 -7.88 0.13 -4.70
C ILE A 316 -9.00 0.52 -3.72
N LYS A 317 -9.73 -0.47 -3.22
CA LYS A 317 -10.77 -0.32 -2.20
C LYS A 317 -10.51 -1.24 -1.01
N VAL A 318 -10.92 -0.82 0.18
CA VAL A 318 -10.93 -1.66 1.39
C VAL A 318 -12.30 -2.34 1.49
N CYS A 319 -12.34 -3.66 1.58
CA CYS A 319 -13.56 -4.38 1.91
C CYS A 319 -13.76 -4.44 3.42
N THR A 320 -14.77 -3.74 3.91
CA THR A 320 -15.30 -3.88 5.28
C THR A 320 -16.19 -5.12 5.36
N LYS A 321 -15.63 -6.32 5.19
CA LYS A 321 -16.34 -7.54 5.58
C LYS A 321 -16.17 -7.73 7.08
N GLU A 322 -17.14 -7.24 7.84
CA GLU A 322 -17.28 -7.57 9.28
C GLU A 322 -18.70 -8.07 9.64
N GLY A 323 -19.54 -8.41 8.64
CA GLY A 323 -20.94 -8.82 8.87
C GLY A 323 -21.38 -10.20 8.38
N THR A 324 -20.52 -11.02 7.75
CA THR A 324 -20.97 -12.28 7.11
C THR A 324 -20.56 -13.58 7.80
N ASP A 325 -19.71 -13.54 8.83
CA ASP A 325 -19.38 -14.78 9.59
C ASP A 325 -20.42 -15.07 10.70
N LEU A 326 -21.24 -14.10 11.11
CA LEU A 326 -22.34 -14.32 12.09
C LEU A 326 -23.64 -14.84 11.45
N GLY A 327 -23.71 -14.86 10.11
CA GLY A 327 -24.89 -15.31 9.37
C GLY A 327 -24.87 -16.80 8.98
N GLU A 328 -23.68 -17.41 8.89
CA GLU A 328 -23.54 -18.84 8.61
C GLU A 328 -23.76 -19.68 9.89
N GLU A 329 -23.26 -19.25 11.05
CA GLU A 329 -23.54 -19.94 12.32
C GLU A 329 -25.04 -19.94 12.68
N ARG A 330 -25.77 -18.86 12.37
CA ARG A 330 -27.22 -18.80 12.66
C ARG A 330 -28.06 -19.63 11.67
N LYS A 331 -27.56 -19.93 10.47
CA LYS A 331 -28.24 -20.81 9.51
C LYS A 331 -27.99 -22.29 9.79
N GLU A 332 -26.81 -22.66 10.27
CA GLU A 332 -26.55 -24.02 10.74
C GLU A 332 -27.37 -24.34 12.01
N VAL A 333 -27.46 -23.41 12.96
CA VAL A 333 -28.26 -23.61 14.19
C VAL A 333 -29.77 -23.66 13.92
N ASN A 334 -30.29 -22.89 12.97
CA ASN A 334 -31.72 -22.94 12.63
C ASN A 334 -32.10 -24.08 11.66
N GLY A 335 -31.16 -24.57 10.85
CA GLY A 335 -31.40 -25.70 9.93
C GLY A 335 -31.50 -27.05 10.64
N GLU A 336 -30.90 -27.19 11.82
CA GLU A 336 -30.92 -28.44 12.60
C GLU A 336 -32.16 -28.57 13.51
N LEU A 337 -32.88 -27.46 13.75
CA LEU A 337 -34.09 -27.43 14.57
C LEU A 337 -35.39 -27.75 13.78
N ASP A 338 -35.38 -27.60 12.46
CA ASP A 338 -36.56 -27.85 11.60
C ASP A 338 -36.62 -29.27 11.02
N SER A 339 -35.63 -30.14 11.29
CA SER A 339 -35.62 -31.54 10.84
C SER A 339 -36.13 -32.54 11.88
N LYS A 340 -36.64 -32.07 13.04
CA LYS A 340 -37.28 -32.91 14.07
C LYS A 340 -38.66 -32.37 14.41
N LYS A 341 -39.62 -32.51 13.51
CA LYS A 341 -41.04 -32.56 13.84
C LYS A 341 -41.81 -33.42 12.84
#